data_AF-A0A660W7L7-F1
#
_entry.id   AF-A0A660W7L7-F1
#
_cell.length_a   1.000
_cell.length_b   1.000
_cell.length_c   1.000
_cell.angle_alpha   90.00
_cell.angle_beta   90.00
_cell.angle_gamma   90.00
#
_symmetry.space_group_name_H-M   'P 1'
#
loop_
_entity.id
_entity.type
_entity.pdbx_description
1 polymer ?
#
loop_
_entity_poly.entity_id
_entity_poly.type
_entity_poly.pdbx_seq_one_letter_code
_entity_poly.pdbx_strand_id
1 'polypeptide(L)'
;MKRTIIVDSIKADNSVYAYGFSNPGVPNERQLAVWSGLPVSGEFNSRFVSIKIKGWKEFGNLVAVDLITGKTFDVPVKIKGDDLIIDLILTDNPLVIKMFRTISQ
;
A
#
# COMPACT_ATOMS: atom_id res chain seq x y z
N MET A 1 11.34 18.67 -12.00
CA MET A 1 10.34 17.70 -12.49
C MET A 1 10.98 16.31 -12.50
N LYS A 2 10.44 15.34 -11.75
CA LYS A 2 10.79 13.93 -11.90
C LYS A 2 9.65 13.06 -11.33
N ARG A 3 8.96 12.34 -12.21
CA ARG A 3 8.03 11.25 -11.88
C ARG A 3 8.68 9.97 -12.36
N THR A 4 8.82 9.00 -11.47
CA THR A 4 9.01 7.59 -11.82
C THR A 4 8.48 6.77 -10.65
N ILE A 5 7.30 6.16 -10.85
CA ILE A 5 6.76 5.09 -10.01
C ILE A 5 6.81 3.85 -10.90
N ILE A 6 7.59 2.85 -10.53
CA ILE A 6 7.56 1.55 -11.21
C ILE A 6 6.85 0.56 -10.30
N VAL A 7 5.58 0.31 -10.64
CA VAL A 7 4.81 -0.84 -10.14
C VAL A 7 4.97 -1.94 -11.19
N ASP A 8 5.95 -2.83 -11.01
CA ASP A 8 6.41 -3.73 -12.10
C ASP A 8 5.59 -5.02 -12.25
N SER A 9 4.68 -5.31 -11.32
CA SER A 9 3.65 -6.33 -11.50
C SER A 9 2.61 -6.19 -10.39
N ILE A 10 1.42 -5.71 -10.73
CA ILE A 10 0.25 -6.03 -9.91
C ILE A 10 -0.31 -7.32 -10.50
N LYS A 11 -0.22 -8.45 -9.80
CA LYS A 11 -1.13 -9.58 -10.04
C LYS A 11 -2.49 -9.21 -9.41
N ALA A 12 -3.04 -8.07 -9.82
CA ALA A 12 -4.37 -7.68 -9.44
C ALA A 12 -5.31 -8.44 -10.35
N ASP A 13 -6.05 -9.34 -9.74
CA ASP A 13 -7.37 -9.68 -10.23
C ASP A 13 -8.11 -8.38 -10.62
N ASN A 14 -8.72 -8.37 -11.80
CA ASN A 14 -9.24 -7.16 -12.44
C ASN A 14 -10.06 -6.34 -11.44
N SER A 15 -9.67 -5.08 -11.17
CA SER A 15 -10.29 -4.12 -10.24
C SER A 15 -9.59 -3.86 -8.89
N VAL A 16 -8.26 -3.94 -8.79
CA VAL A 16 -7.53 -3.31 -7.67
C VAL A 16 -6.73 -2.13 -8.19
N TYR A 17 -6.89 -0.97 -7.55
CA TYR A 17 -6.13 0.24 -7.84
C TYR A 17 -5.13 0.50 -6.73
N ALA A 18 -3.92 0.92 -7.11
CA ALA A 18 -2.87 1.30 -6.18
C ALA A 18 -2.12 2.54 -6.70
N TYR A 19 -1.94 3.56 -5.85
CA TYR A 19 -1.26 4.80 -6.22
C TYR A 19 -0.29 5.25 -5.13
N GLY A 20 0.98 5.40 -5.50
CA GLY A 20 2.04 5.83 -4.59
C GLY A 20 2.18 7.34 -4.55
N PHE A 21 2.39 7.89 -3.35
CA PHE A 21 2.63 9.31 -3.11
C PHE A 21 3.74 9.53 -2.09
N SER A 22 4.40 10.68 -2.20
CA SER A 22 5.46 11.11 -1.30
C SER A 22 5.32 12.60 -1.02
N ASN A 23 5.54 12.98 0.24
CA ASN A 23 5.59 14.39 0.66
C ASN A 23 7.06 14.81 0.77
N PRO A 24 7.53 15.80 -0.01
CA PRO A 24 8.89 16.32 0.11
C PRO A 24 9.25 16.83 1.51
N GLY A 25 8.26 17.33 2.27
CA GLY A 25 8.44 17.79 3.65
C GLY A 25 8.58 16.66 4.68
N VAL A 26 8.30 15.41 4.30
CA VAL A 26 8.44 14.22 5.16
C VAL A 26 9.19 13.12 4.38
N PRO A 27 10.50 13.30 4.13
CA PRO A 27 11.24 12.42 3.24
C PRO A 27 11.38 10.98 3.74
N ASN A 28 11.18 10.76 5.04
CA ASN A 28 11.21 9.45 5.70
C ASN A 28 9.85 8.73 5.66
N GLU A 29 8.87 9.28 4.94
CA GLU A 29 7.56 8.65 4.74
C GLU A 29 7.29 8.44 3.25
N ARG A 30 6.69 7.29 2.94
CA ARG A 30 6.03 7.02 1.67
C ARG A 30 4.60 6.61 1.96
N GLN A 31 3.72 6.84 1.01
CA GLN A 31 2.32 6.49 1.17
C GLN A 31 1.80 5.78 -0.09
N LEU A 32 0.87 4.84 0.08
CA LEU A 32 0.21 4.10 -0.98
C LEU A 32 -1.29 4.08 -0.74
N ALA A 33 -2.06 4.61 -1.67
CA ALA A 33 -3.51 4.52 -1.66
C ALA A 33 -3.90 3.24 -2.40
N VAL A 34 -4.76 2.42 -1.80
CA VAL A 34 -5.22 1.14 -2.39
C VAL A 34 -6.73 1.04 -2.24
N TRP A 35 -7.43 0.69 -3.31
CA TRP A 35 -8.88 0.50 -3.28
C TRP A 35 -9.37 -0.50 -4.32
N SER A 36 -10.54 -1.08 -4.04
CA SER A 36 -11.25 -1.94 -4.98
C SER A 36 -11.98 -1.07 -6.00
N GLY A 37 -11.87 -1.43 -7.27
CA GLY A 37 -12.62 -0.85 -8.38
C GLY A 37 -13.98 -1.49 -8.61
N LEU A 38 -14.30 -2.53 -7.84
CA LEU A 38 -15.58 -3.20 -7.96
C LEU A 38 -16.70 -2.29 -7.44
N PRO A 39 -17.89 -2.39 -8.04
CA PRO A 39 -19.06 -1.72 -7.49
C PRO A 39 -19.28 -2.16 -6.04
N VAL A 40 -19.70 -1.23 -5.20
CA VAL A 40 -20.18 -1.55 -3.85
C VAL A 40 -21.48 -2.32 -4.00
N SER A 41 -21.42 -3.65 -3.85
CA SER A 41 -22.58 -4.53 -4.03
C SER A 41 -23.50 -4.56 -2.80
N GLY A 42 -23.03 -4.05 -1.65
CA GLY A 42 -23.69 -4.21 -0.35
C GLY A 42 -23.46 -5.58 0.29
N GLU A 43 -22.78 -6.49 -0.42
CA GLU A 43 -22.29 -7.76 0.10
C GLU A 43 -20.80 -7.65 0.46
N PHE A 44 -20.36 -8.44 1.44
CA PHE A 44 -18.96 -8.41 1.88
C PHE A 44 -18.01 -8.86 0.76
N ASN A 45 -17.25 -7.91 0.20
CA ASN A 45 -16.30 -8.15 -0.89
C ASN A 45 -14.86 -7.98 -0.40
N SER A 46 -14.40 -8.91 0.45
CA SER A 46 -13.01 -8.94 0.89
C SER A 46 -12.13 -9.66 -0.13
N ARG A 47 -11.00 -9.06 -0.50
CA ARG A 47 -10.03 -9.66 -1.40
C ARG A 47 -8.65 -9.68 -0.80
N PHE A 48 -7.99 -10.83 -0.89
CA PHE A 48 -6.57 -10.90 -0.57
C PHE A 48 -5.75 -10.34 -1.73
N VAL A 49 -4.94 -9.32 -1.45
CA VAL A 49 -4.11 -8.63 -2.44
C VAL A 49 -2.65 -8.69 -1.98
N SER A 50 -1.76 -9.03 -2.91
CA SER A 50 -0.31 -8.92 -2.71
C SER A 50 0.24 -7.82 -3.62
N ILE A 51 0.84 -6.80 -3.02
CA ILE A 51 1.41 -5.64 -3.71
C ILE A 51 2.92 -5.68 -3.58
N LYS A 52 3.61 -5.70 -4.71
CA LYS A 52 5.08 -5.61 -4.77
C LYS A 52 5.51 -4.20 -5.17
N ILE A 53 6.35 -3.59 -4.36
CA ILE A 53 6.92 -2.25 -4.58
C ILE A 53 8.44 -2.37 -4.66
N LYS A 54 9.00 -2.04 -5.83
CA LYS A 54 10.44 -2.15 -6.09
C LYS A 54 11.22 -1.00 -5.45
N GLY A 55 12.36 -1.32 -4.85
CA GLY A 55 13.33 -0.33 -4.33
C GLY A 55 12.91 0.37 -3.04
N TRP A 56 11.87 -0.12 -2.35
CA TRP A 56 11.32 0.49 -1.13
C TRP A 56 11.58 -0.34 0.13
N LYS A 57 12.60 -1.23 0.10
CA LYS A 57 12.96 -2.07 1.26
C LYS A 57 13.22 -1.29 2.55
N GLU A 58 13.66 -0.04 2.44
CA GLU A 58 13.98 0.82 3.58
C GLU A 58 12.74 1.38 4.28
N PHE A 59 11.54 1.25 3.69
CA PHE A 59 10.29 1.71 4.27
C PHE A 59 9.48 0.55 4.88
N GLY A 60 10.14 -0.27 5.71
CA GLY A 60 9.58 -1.53 6.22
C GLY A 60 8.60 -1.39 7.40
N ASN A 61 8.43 -0.20 7.98
CA ASN A 61 7.46 0.03 9.05
C ASN A 61 6.14 0.53 8.46
N LEU A 62 5.10 -0.31 8.47
CA LEU A 62 3.84 -0.04 7.76
C LEU A 62 2.65 0.09 8.70
N VAL A 63 1.81 1.10 8.44
CA VAL A 63 0.49 1.26 9.06
C VAL A 63 -0.52 1.54 7.97
N ALA A 64 -1.61 0.79 7.94
CA ALA A 64 -2.74 1.10 7.08
C ALA A 64 -3.82 1.88 7.84
N VAL A 65 -4.47 2.78 7.12
CA VAL A 65 -5.55 3.64 7.59
C VAL A 65 -6.73 3.46 6.66
N ASP A 66 -7.88 3.05 7.20
CA ASP A 66 -9.15 3.14 6.50
C ASP A 66 -9.54 4.61 6.37
N LEU A 67 -9.67 5.10 5.13
CA LEU A 67 -9.93 6.52 4.88
C LEU A 67 -11.36 6.96 5.24
N ILE A 68 -12.30 6.02 5.38
CA ILE A 68 -13.69 6.31 5.72
C ILE A 68 -13.89 6.29 7.23
N THR A 69 -13.34 5.28 7.91
CA THR A 69 -13.55 5.07 9.35
C THR A 69 -12.44 5.64 10.24
N GLY A 70 -11.27 5.93 9.67
CA GLY A 70 -10.07 6.34 10.41
C GLY A 70 -9.41 5.23 11.21
N LYS A 71 -9.92 3.99 11.14
CA LYS A 71 -9.33 2.84 11.84
C LYS A 71 -7.94 2.55 11.28
N THR A 72 -7.02 2.26 12.20
CA THR A 72 -5.64 1.93 11.87
C THR A 72 -5.34 0.47 12.18
N PHE A 73 -4.52 -0.15 11.36
CA PHE A 73 -4.09 -1.53 11.57
C PHE A 73 -2.66 -1.73 11.09
N ASP A 74 -1.96 -2.62 11.79
CA ASP A 74 -0.62 -3.04 11.41
C ASP A 74 -0.67 -3.87 10.13
N VAL A 75 0.30 -3.64 9.25
CA VAL A 75 0.39 -4.35 7.97
C VAL A 75 1.64 -5.22 7.97
N PRO A 76 1.51 -6.55 7.88
CA PRO A 76 2.66 -7.43 7.77
C PRO A 76 3.49 -7.08 6.54
N VAL A 77 4.80 -6.97 6.74
CA VAL A 77 5.75 -6.64 5.69
C VAL A 77 6.61 -7.86 5.35
N LYS A 78 6.88 -8.07 4.07
CA LYS A 78 7.89 -9.02 3.60
C LYS A 78 8.89 -8.29 2.73
N ILE A 79 10.18 -8.40 3.06
CA ILE A 79 11.27 -7.86 2.24
C ILE A 79 11.89 -9.01 1.45
N LYS A 80 12.02 -8.86 0.14
CA LYS A 80 12.68 -9.83 -0.74
C LYS A 80 13.66 -9.11 -1.66
N GLY A 81 14.96 -9.16 -1.32
CA GLY A 81 15.97 -8.35 -1.98
C GLY A 81 15.70 -6.86 -1.75
N ASP A 82 15.53 -6.09 -2.81
CA ASP A 82 15.17 -4.67 -2.75
C ASP A 82 13.66 -4.41 -2.82
N ASP A 83 12.86 -5.46 -2.92
CA ASP A 83 11.41 -5.37 -3.05
C ASP A 83 10.73 -5.39 -1.66
N LEU A 84 9.79 -4.47 -1.49
CA LEU A 84 8.80 -4.44 -0.43
C LEU A 84 7.55 -5.19 -0.90
N ILE A 85 7.10 -6.19 -0.15
CA ILE A 85 5.89 -6.97 -0.47
C ILE A 85 4.90 -6.77 0.67
N ILE A 86 3.67 -6.40 0.29
CA ILE A 86 2.58 -6.10 1.19
C ILE A 86 1.43 -7.04 0.88
N ASP A 87 1.03 -7.83 1.88
CA ASP A 87 -0.14 -8.69 1.78
C ASP A 87 -1.26 -8.09 2.64
N LEU A 88 -2.42 -7.80 2.03
CA LEU A 88 -3.55 -7.18 2.73
C LEU A 88 -4.89 -7.76 2.30
N ILE A 89 -5.88 -7.62 3.17
CA ILE A 89 -7.28 -7.86 2.84
C ILE A 89 -7.90 -6.51 2.50
N LEU A 90 -8.23 -6.33 1.22
CA LEU A 90 -8.94 -5.15 0.74
C LEU A 90 -10.44 -5.37 0.91
N THR A 91 -11.08 -4.43 1.61
CA THR A 91 -12.54 -4.39 1.78
C THR A 91 -13.12 -3.27 0.90
N ASP A 92 -14.36 -2.85 1.17
CA ASP A 92 -15.04 -1.81 0.39
C ASP A 92 -14.40 -0.43 0.55
N ASN A 93 -13.77 -0.16 1.69
CA ASN A 93 -13.20 1.15 1.97
C ASN A 93 -11.80 1.29 1.36
N PRO A 94 -11.49 2.45 0.76
CA PRO A 94 -10.13 2.76 0.34
C PRO A 94 -9.20 2.86 1.56
N LEU A 95 -7.99 2.33 1.38
CA LEU A 95 -6.94 2.33 2.40
C LEU A 95 -5.80 3.25 1.99
N VAL A 96 -5.19 3.91 2.96
CA VAL A 96 -3.85 4.49 2.82
C VAL A 96 -2.87 3.71 3.68
N ILE A 97 -1.86 3.15 3.03
CA ILE A 97 -0.72 2.52 3.69
C ILE A 97 0.36 3.57 3.83
N LYS A 98 0.70 3.93 5.06
CA LYS A 98 1.85 4.75 5.40
C LYS A 98 3.03 3.83 5.65
N MET A 99 4.13 4.11 4.98
CA MET A 99 5.38 3.36 5.06
C MET A 99 6.46 4.30 5.58
N PHE A 100 7.02 3.97 6.73
CA PHE A 100 8.04 4.77 7.40
C PHE A 100 9.40 4.14 7.21
N ARG A 101 10.40 4.99 6.99
CA ARG A 101 11.78 4.55 6.84
C ARG A 101 12.24 3.88 8.13
N THR A 102 12.75 2.66 8.03
CA THR A 102 13.43 1.98 9.13
C THR A 102 14.74 2.72 9.38
N ILE A 103 14.86 3.36 10.54
CA ILE A 103 16.11 3.95 10.98
C ILE A 103 16.95 2.81 11.53
N SER A 104 18.05 2.48 10.87
CA SER A 104 19.08 1.61 11.44
C SER A 104 19.57 2.29 12.72
N GLN A 105 19.42 1.63 13.88
CA GLN A 105 20.17 1.99 15.09
C GLN A 105 21.63 1.57 14.94
#